data_AF-A0A1R3X6K4-F1
#
_entry.id   AF-A0A1R3X6K4-F1
#
_cell.length_a   1.000
_cell.length_b   1.000
_cell.length_c   1.000
_cell.angle_alpha   90.00
_cell.angle_beta   90.00
_cell.angle_gamma   90.00
#
_symmetry.space_group_name_H-M   'P 1'
#
loop_
_entity.id
_entity.type
_entity.pdbx_description
1 polymer ?
#
loop_
_entity_poly.entity_id
_entity_poly.type
_entity_poly.pdbx_seq_one_letter_code
_entity_poly.pdbx_strand_id
1 'polypeptide(L)'
;MTVRTTLSFTERHHRFLTRKVGQGVFASQSAAVAAALEQMIRDEEEREHALDALAEEVRARLETPRGDYLDMDEVFAAARARLADRCAAPEG
;
A
#
# COMPACT_ATOMS: atom_id res chain seq x y z
N MET A 1 0.76 15.59 25.63
CA MET A 1 1.10 17.03 25.48
C MET A 1 0.57 17.48 24.12
N THR A 2 -0.07 18.65 24.02
CA THR A 2 -0.53 19.20 22.73
C THR A 2 0.20 20.49 22.42
N VAL A 3 0.69 20.64 21.18
CA VAL A 3 1.32 21.87 20.70
C VAL A 3 0.32 22.63 19.85
N ARG A 4 0.15 23.93 20.12
CA ARG A 4 -0.72 24.79 19.31
C ARG A 4 0.04 25.25 18.08
N THR A 5 -0.54 24.99 16.92
CA THR A 5 0.00 25.38 15.62
C THR A 5 -1.06 26.13 14.82
N THR A 6 -0.67 27.22 14.15
CA THR A 6 -1.54 27.95 13.23
C THR A 6 -1.33 27.41 11.82
N LEU A 7 -2.41 26.92 11.20
CA LEU A 7 -2.41 26.38 9.85
C LEU A 7 -3.44 27.13 9.00
N SER A 8 -3.10 27.33 7.73
CA SER A 8 -4.03 27.89 6.74
C SER A 8 -4.68 26.76 5.96
N PHE A 9 -6.00 26.76 5.92
CA PHE A 9 -6.78 25.83 5.09
C PHE A 9 -7.36 26.57 3.88
N THR A 10 -7.45 25.89 2.75
CA THR A 10 -8.32 26.37 1.67
C THR A 10 -9.78 26.36 2.15
N GLU A 11 -10.63 27.18 1.53
CA GLU A 11 -12.07 27.22 1.84
C GLU A 11 -12.75 25.84 1.81
N ARG A 12 -12.39 24.98 0.84
CA ARG A 12 -12.93 23.61 0.72
C ARG A 12 -12.68 22.78 1.98
N HIS A 13 -11.45 22.79 2.48
CA HIS A 13 -11.03 22.03 3.66
C HIS A 13 -11.65 22.59 4.94
N HIS A 14 -11.68 23.92 5.07
CA HIS A 14 -12.34 24.57 6.21
C HIS A 14 -13.83 24.22 6.28
N ARG A 15 -14.56 24.37 5.16
CA ARG A 15 -15.99 23.98 5.07
C ARG A 15 -16.21 22.50 5.38
N PHE A 16 -15.31 21.63 4.93
CA PHE A 16 -15.39 20.20 5.21
C PHE A 16 -15.27 19.91 6.70
N LEU A 17 -14.26 20.47 7.37
CA LEU A 17 -14.04 20.29 8.81
C LEU A 17 -15.21 20.83 9.64
N THR A 18 -15.67 22.05 9.35
CA THR A 18 -16.82 22.66 10.03
C THR A 18 -18.07 21.81 9.90
N ARG A 19 -18.36 21.28 8.71
CA ARG A 19 -19.51 20.39 8.50
C ARG A 19 -19.38 19.08 9.31
N LYS A 20 -18.18 18.48 9.37
CA LYS A 20 -17.98 17.23 10.11
C LYS A 20 -18.12 17.40 11.62
N VAL A 21 -17.69 18.54 12.15
CA VAL A 21 -17.94 18.91 13.55
C VAL A 21 -19.43 19.18 13.78
N GLY A 22 -20.09 19.92 12.89
CA GLY A 22 -21.54 20.17 12.98
C GLY A 22 -22.42 18.91 12.90
N GLN A 23 -21.93 17.86 12.23
CA GLN A 23 -22.56 16.53 12.18
C GLN A 23 -22.29 15.68 13.43
N GLY A 24 -21.44 16.14 14.36
CA GLY A 24 -21.04 15.39 15.54
C GLY A 24 -20.05 14.25 15.28
N VAL A 25 -19.47 14.16 14.07
CA VAL A 25 -18.48 13.12 13.72
C VAL A 25 -17.19 13.34 14.52
N PHE A 26 -16.82 14.60 14.76
CA PHE A 26 -15.68 14.97 15.58
C PHE A 26 -16.09 16.00 16.62
N ALA A 27 -15.50 15.91 17.81
CA ALA A 27 -15.75 16.85 18.91
C ALA A 27 -15.26 18.28 18.61
N SER A 28 -14.25 18.43 17.75
CA SER A 28 -13.70 19.73 17.34
C SER A 28 -12.95 19.63 16.02
N GLN A 29 -12.64 20.78 15.41
CA GLN A 29 -11.80 20.83 14.20
C GLN A 29 -10.39 20.27 14.47
N SER A 30 -9.81 20.57 15.64
CA SER A 30 -8.50 20.02 16.04
C SER A 30 -8.53 18.50 16.16
N ALA A 31 -9.62 17.91 16.68
CA ALA A 31 -9.78 16.46 16.75
C ALA A 31 -9.88 15.83 15.35
N ALA A 32 -10.57 16.49 14.42
CA ALA A 32 -10.66 16.03 13.03
C ALA A 32 -9.30 16.08 12.31
N VAL A 33 -8.52 17.14 12.52
CA VAL A 33 -7.16 17.26 11.97
C VAL A 33 -6.23 16.21 12.56
N ALA A 34 -6.29 16.00 13.89
CA ALA A 34 -5.51 14.95 14.54
C ALA A 34 -5.83 13.57 13.96
N ALA A 35 -7.12 13.22 13.84
CA ALA A 35 -7.53 11.94 13.25
C ALA A 35 -7.04 11.75 11.80
N ALA A 36 -7.01 12.82 11.01
CA ALA A 36 -6.47 12.76 9.64
C ALA A 36 -4.95 12.53 9.65
N LEU A 37 -4.20 13.20 10.54
CA LEU A 37 -2.76 13.02 10.67
C LEU A 37 -2.41 11.61 11.17
N GLU A 38 -3.19 11.04 12.09
CA GLU A 38 -3.00 9.66 12.57
C GLU A 38 -3.26 8.61 11.49
N GLN A 39 -4.07 8.91 10.47
CA GLN A 39 -4.17 8.05 9.30
C GLN A 39 -2.93 8.18 8.42
N MET A 40 -2.49 9.42 8.15
CA MET A 40 -1.29 9.66 7.34
C MET A 40 -0.02 9.05 7.95
N ILE A 41 0.12 9.08 9.28
CA ILE A 41 1.24 8.45 9.98
C ILE A 41 1.21 6.93 9.78
N ARG A 42 0.06 6.30 9.98
CA ARG A 42 -0.08 4.85 9.78
C ARG A 42 0.18 4.45 8.33
N ASP A 43 -0.34 5.20 7.37
CA ASP A 43 -0.10 4.94 5.96
C ASP A 43 1.40 5.02 5.62
N GLU A 44 2.15 5.95 6.23
CA GLU A 44 3.60 6.06 6.02
C GLU A 44 4.36 4.94 6.73
N GLU A 45 3.99 4.57 7.96
CA GLU A 45 4.58 3.43 8.67
C GLU A 45 4.36 2.11 7.89
N GLU A 46 3.15 1.88 7.38
CA GLU A 46 2.85 0.71 6.54
C GLU A 46 3.69 0.70 5.26
N ARG A 47 3.86 1.87 4.64
CA ARG A 47 4.69 2.04 3.45
C ARG A 47 6.16 1.76 3.75
N GLU A 48 6.71 2.30 4.83
CA GLU A 48 8.10 2.06 5.24
C GLU A 48 8.33 0.57 5.48
N HIS A 49 7.44 -0.11 6.22
CA HIS A 49 7.52 -1.55 6.44
C HIS A 49 7.50 -2.37 5.14
N ALA A 50 6.64 -2.01 4.19
CA ALA A 50 6.60 -2.69 2.89
C ALA A 50 7.90 -2.49 2.08
N LEU A 51 8.49 -1.30 2.14
CA LEU A 51 9.76 -0.99 1.48
C LEU A 51 10.93 -1.72 2.12
N ASP A 52 10.96 -1.80 3.45
CA ASP A 52 11.99 -2.53 4.18
C ASP A 52 11.94 -4.03 3.87
N ALA A 53 10.75 -4.63 3.88
CA ALA A 53 10.57 -6.03 3.51
C ALA A 53 11.02 -6.31 2.07
N LEU A 54 10.72 -5.41 1.13
CA LEU A 54 11.20 -5.53 -0.25
C LEU A 54 12.72 -5.42 -0.34
N ALA A 55 13.31 -4.48 0.39
CA ALA A 55 14.76 -4.28 0.40
C ALA A 55 15.50 -5.50 1.00
N GLU A 56 14.95 -6.11 2.06
CA GLU A 56 15.44 -7.37 2.62
C GLU A 56 15.38 -8.51 1.62
N GLU A 57 14.26 -8.69 0.94
CA GLU A 57 14.10 -9.73 -0.08
C GLU A 57 15.10 -9.55 -1.24
N VAL A 58 15.32 -8.31 -1.68
CA VAL A 58 16.32 -8.01 -2.71
C VAL A 58 17.72 -8.38 -2.23
N ARG A 59 18.10 -8.02 -1.00
CA ARG A 59 19.40 -8.38 -0.43
C ARG A 59 19.56 -9.90 -0.34
N ALA A 60 18.55 -10.62 0.18
CA ALA A 60 18.55 -12.07 0.28
C ALA A 60 18.75 -12.74 -1.09
N ARG A 61 18.08 -12.25 -2.14
CA ARG A 61 18.27 -12.75 -3.51
C ARG A 61 19.66 -12.47 -4.08
N LEU A 62 20.23 -11.31 -3.79
CA LEU A 62 21.60 -10.98 -4.22
C LEU A 62 22.65 -11.88 -3.57
N GLU A 63 22.40 -12.37 -2.36
CA GLU A 63 23.25 -13.34 -1.66
C GLU A 63 23.07 -14.78 -2.17
N THR A 64 21.96 -15.07 -2.85
CA THR A 64 21.67 -16.41 -3.36
C THR A 64 22.63 -16.79 -4.51
N PRO A 65 23.37 -17.91 -4.41
CA PRO A 65 24.22 -18.40 -5.49
C PRO A 65 23.46 -18.63 -6.79
N ARG A 66 24.08 -18.30 -7.93
CA ARG A 66 23.43 -18.49 -9.25
C ARG A 66 23.03 -19.94 -9.55
N GLY A 67 23.71 -20.92 -8.97
CA GLY A 67 23.38 -22.34 -9.13
C GLY A 67 22.08 -22.77 -8.46
N ASP A 68 21.56 -21.97 -7.53
CA ASP A 68 20.32 -22.27 -6.80
C ASP A 68 19.08 -21.65 -7.48
N TYR A 69 19.27 -20.92 -8.58
CA TYR A 69 18.18 -20.40 -9.39
C TYR A 69 17.55 -21.53 -10.20
N LEU A 70 16.22 -21.56 -10.22
CA LEU A 70 15.46 -22.52 -11.00
C LEU A 70 15.50 -22.16 -12.48
N ASP A 71 15.62 -23.17 -13.35
CA ASP A 71 15.46 -22.99 -14.78
C ASP A 71 13.99 -22.67 -15.10
N MET A 72 13.74 -21.51 -15.70
CA MET A 72 12.37 -21.08 -15.99
C MET A 72 11.67 -22.04 -16.95
N ASP A 73 12.40 -22.66 -17.88
CA ASP A 73 11.77 -23.51 -18.86
C ASP A 73 11.27 -24.81 -18.26
N GLU A 74 12.02 -25.37 -17.33
CA GLU A 74 11.60 -26.50 -16.51
C GLU A 74 10.40 -26.15 -15.62
N VAL A 75 10.48 -25.06 -14.85
CA VAL A 75 9.42 -24.65 -13.91
C VAL A 75 8.10 -24.39 -14.61
N PHE A 76 8.12 -23.70 -15.75
CA PHE A 76 6.91 -23.32 -16.47
C PHE A 76 6.45 -24.37 -17.48
N ALA A 77 7.19 -25.47 -17.70
CA ALA A 77 6.85 -26.49 -18.69
C ALA A 77 5.41 -27.02 -18.54
N ALA A 78 5.04 -27.42 -17.32
CA ALA A 78 3.72 -27.98 -17.03
C ALA A 78 2.58 -26.96 -17.21
N ALA A 79 2.82 -25.70 -16.83
CA ALA A 79 1.84 -24.62 -17.01
C ALA A 79 1.64 -24.30 -18.49
N ARG A 80 2.73 -24.25 -19.27
CA ARG A 80 2.67 -24.01 -20.72
C ARG A 80 2.00 -25.13 -21.47
N ALA A 81 2.25 -26.40 -21.12
CA ALA A 81 1.57 -27.54 -21.71
C ALA A 81 0.04 -27.45 -21.50
N ARG A 82 -0.41 -27.14 -20.28
CA ARG A 82 -1.84 -26.95 -19.97
C ARG A 82 -2.47 -25.79 -20.74
N LEU A 83 -1.74 -24.70 -20.95
CA LEU A 83 -2.22 -23.57 -21.73
C LEU A 83 -2.29 -23.90 -23.23
N ALA A 84 -1.30 -24.62 -23.76
CA ALA A 84 -1.27 -25.08 -25.14
C ALA A 84 -2.45 -26.02 -25.44
N ASP A 85 -2.73 -26.99 -24.57
CA ASP A 85 -3.88 -27.90 -24.69
C ASP A 85 -5.22 -27.14 -24.71
N ARG A 86 -5.35 -26.10 -23.88
CA ARG A 86 -6.55 -25.25 -23.85
C ARG A 86 -6.72 -24.39 -25.10
N CYS A 87 -5.64 -23.95 -25.74
CA CYS A 87 -5.70 -23.22 -27.00
C CYS A 87 -5.87 -24.15 -28.22
N ALA A 88 -5.48 -25.42 -28.09
CA ALA A 88 -5.60 -26.43 -29.14
C ALA A 88 -6.97 -27.14 -29.16
N ALA A 89 -7.75 -27.05 -28.08
CA ALA A 89 -9.15 -27.47 -28.06
C ALA A 89 -10.01 -26.37 -28.72
N PRO A 90 -10.54 -26.56 -29.96
CA PRO A 90 -11.63 -25.71 -30.42
C PRO A 90 -12.81 -25.91 -29.46
N GLU A 91 -13.41 -24.83 -28.97
CA GLU A 91 -14.72 -24.91 -28.34
C GLU A 91 -15.69 -25.52 -29.36
N GLY A 92 -16.12 -26.75 -29.08
CA GLY A 92 -17.14 -27.50 -29.81
C GLY A 92 -18.20 -27.97 -28.84
#